data_AF-R7EKQ7-F1
#
_entry.id   AF-R7EKQ7-F1
#
_cell.length_a   1.000
_cell.length_b   1.000
_cell.length_c   1.000
_cell.angle_alpha   90.00
_cell.angle_beta   90.00
_cell.angle_gamma   90.00
#
_symmetry.space_group_name_H-M   'P 1'
#
loop_
_entity.id
_entity.type
_entity.pdbx_description
1 polymer ?
#
loop_
_entity_poly.entity_id
_entity_poly.type
_entity_poly.pdbx_seq_one_letter_code
_entity_poly.pdbx_strand_id
1 'polypeptide(L)'
;MFEEDEEEYERDPDESKGAKVWRTVKTVVRCLVFTVIFGVILLLLARMFMSGDPASMKALSVNDRVVEAYNKNGGLRAIAQVSQVITHEKDDEKGYNYGYFSVTDSVFLPEADQVQAVFRYNDSTLRHLAEDYDLAEEPDKNLDWYDVTLRVIIDRTPENKKDNGETYWDDPDAVRTLRIHPTDVKSATKPLYSYRRFTFDGVPSVEDETVLAVYVDVYYKGDVDYNKTPYGAMRIYTGGVDLHDYKLSGKDIKAIKKQLGN
;
A
#
# COMPACT_ATOMS: atom_id res chain seq x y z
N MET A 1 62.51 -31.63 63.99
CA MET A 1 61.39 -30.68 64.18
C MET A 1 61.06 -30.24 62.77
N PHE A 2 59.86 -30.58 62.30
CA PHE A 2 59.49 -30.66 60.89
C PHE A 2 59.73 -29.32 60.16
N GLU A 3 60.51 -29.38 59.09
CA GLU A 3 60.55 -28.37 58.04
C GLU A 3 59.17 -28.41 57.36
N GLU A 4 58.39 -27.34 57.49
CA GLU A 4 57.23 -27.11 56.62
C GLU A 4 57.78 -26.55 55.30
N ASP A 5 57.89 -27.44 54.31
CA ASP A 5 58.09 -27.09 52.92
C ASP A 5 56.93 -26.19 52.47
N GLU A 6 57.19 -24.89 52.27
CA GLU A 6 56.33 -24.05 51.45
C GLU A 6 56.48 -24.53 49.99
N GLU A 7 55.63 -25.46 49.57
CA GLU A 7 55.42 -25.74 48.14
C GLU A 7 54.88 -24.47 47.48
N GLU A 8 55.80 -23.65 46.97
CA GLU A 8 55.49 -22.60 46.02
C GLU A 8 55.00 -23.28 44.73
N TYR A 9 53.68 -23.45 44.59
CA TYR A 9 53.06 -23.87 43.34
C TYR A 9 53.38 -22.80 42.28
N GLU A 10 54.47 -23.00 41.53
CA GLU A 10 54.77 -22.25 40.32
C GLU A 10 53.56 -22.41 39.38
N ARG A 11 52.75 -21.35 39.33
CA ARG A 11 51.59 -21.30 38.44
C ARG A 11 52.13 -21.26 37.01
N ASP A 12 51.99 -22.39 36.31
CA ASP A 12 52.51 -22.60 34.97
C ASP A 12 52.16 -21.39 34.06
N PRO A 13 53.15 -20.60 33.61
CA PRO A 13 52.91 -19.37 32.87
C PRO A 13 52.16 -19.58 31.55
N ASP A 14 52.13 -20.81 31.04
CA ASP A 14 51.38 -21.20 29.83
C ASP A 14 49.86 -21.28 30.04
N GLU A 15 49.36 -21.62 31.24
CA GLU A 15 47.92 -21.53 31.56
C GLU A 15 47.44 -20.07 31.46
N SER A 16 48.28 -19.11 31.87
CA SER A 16 47.94 -17.69 31.86
C SER A 16 47.85 -17.11 30.44
N LYS A 17 48.69 -17.60 29.51
CA LYS A 17 48.73 -17.18 28.11
C LYS A 17 47.60 -17.82 27.32
N GLY A 18 47.35 -19.12 27.49
CA GLY A 18 46.23 -19.83 26.89
C GLY A 18 44.88 -19.23 27.31
N ALA A 19 44.71 -18.89 28.59
CA ALA A 19 43.51 -18.22 29.10
C ALA A 19 43.32 -16.80 28.55
N LYS A 20 44.41 -16.03 28.36
CA LYS A 20 44.35 -14.69 27.75
C LYS A 20 44.00 -14.77 26.26
N VAL A 21 44.62 -15.68 25.51
CA VAL A 21 44.33 -15.89 24.08
C VAL A 21 42.89 -16.36 23.89
N TRP A 22 42.40 -17.31 24.70
CA TRP A 22 41.00 -17.75 24.66
C TRP A 22 40.01 -16.64 24.98
N ARG A 23 40.32 -15.76 25.95
CA ARG A 23 39.49 -14.56 26.24
C ARG A 23 39.47 -13.61 25.04
N THR A 24 40.61 -13.38 24.38
CA THR A 24 40.67 -12.54 23.18
C THR A 24 39.88 -13.15 22.03
N VAL A 25 40.06 -14.43 21.72
CA VAL A 25 39.30 -15.14 20.68
C VAL A 25 37.80 -15.10 20.97
N LYS A 26 37.40 -15.40 22.21
CA LYS A 26 35.98 -15.32 22.63
C LYS A 26 35.42 -13.91 22.47
N THR A 27 36.20 -12.88 22.77
CA THR A 27 35.79 -11.48 22.60
C THR A 27 35.63 -11.12 21.12
N VAL A 28 36.60 -11.50 20.28
CA VAL A 28 36.56 -11.26 18.83
C VAL A 28 35.37 -11.98 18.18
N VAL A 29 35.16 -13.26 18.50
CA VAL A 29 34.00 -14.03 18.01
C VAL A 29 32.69 -13.39 18.46
N ARG A 30 32.61 -12.96 19.72
CA ARG A 30 31.41 -12.29 20.25
C ARG A 30 31.16 -10.95 19.55
N CYS A 31 32.20 -10.17 19.27
CA CYS A 31 32.10 -8.93 18.49
C CYS A 31 31.66 -9.19 17.04
N LEU A 32 32.18 -10.24 16.40
CA LEU A 32 31.75 -10.66 15.06
C LEU A 32 30.26 -11.06 15.05
N VAL A 33 29.83 -11.90 16.01
CA VAL A 33 28.42 -12.30 16.15
C VAL A 33 27.53 -11.09 16.37
N PHE A 34 27.91 -10.16 17.27
CA PHE A 34 27.13 -8.93 17.45
C PHE A 34 27.10 -8.07 16.19
N THR A 35 28.20 -7.96 15.46
CA THR A 35 28.25 -7.19 14.20
C THR A 35 27.28 -7.77 13.16
N VAL A 36 27.23 -9.11 13.04
CA VAL A 36 26.26 -9.77 12.16
C VAL A 36 24.83 -9.49 12.63
N ILE A 37 24.54 -9.64 13.93
CA ILE A 37 23.19 -9.37 14.48
C ILE A 37 22.77 -7.91 14.24
N PHE A 38 23.63 -6.95 14.58
CA PHE A 38 23.36 -5.53 14.36
C PHE A 38 23.23 -5.21 12.86
N GLY A 39 24.07 -5.81 12.01
CA GLY A 39 23.97 -5.67 10.56
C GLY A 39 22.62 -6.16 10.01
N VAL A 40 22.16 -7.32 10.45
CA VAL A 40 20.84 -7.86 10.07
C VAL A 40 19.71 -6.94 10.57
N ILE A 41 19.77 -6.46 11.82
CA ILE A 41 18.78 -5.53 12.36
C ILE A 41 18.75 -4.24 11.54
N LEU A 42 19.91 -3.67 11.21
CA LEU A 42 20.00 -2.46 10.38
C LEU A 42 19.42 -2.69 8.98
N LEU A 43 19.67 -3.84 8.36
CA LEU A 43 19.08 -4.19 7.07
C LEU A 43 17.56 -4.35 7.15
N LEU A 44 17.04 -4.98 8.20
CA LEU A 44 15.59 -5.11 8.42
C LEU A 44 14.93 -3.75 8.64
N LEU A 45 15.55 -2.88 9.44
CA LEU A 45 15.08 -1.52 9.65
C LEU A 45 15.12 -0.72 8.34
N ALA A 46 16.22 -0.78 7.59
CA ALA A 46 16.34 -0.13 6.29
C ALA A 46 15.23 -0.59 5.34
N ARG A 47 14.99 -1.91 5.25
CA ARG A 47 13.90 -2.47 4.42
C ARG A 47 12.54 -1.94 4.83
N MET A 48 12.25 -1.88 6.13
CA MET A 48 10.99 -1.36 6.67
C MET A 48 10.77 0.12 6.32
N PHE A 49 11.81 0.96 6.40
CA PHE A 49 11.72 2.38 6.01
C PHE A 49 11.56 2.58 4.50
N MET A 50 12.14 1.69 3.70
CA MET A 50 12.05 1.72 2.23
C MET A 50 10.68 1.23 1.71
N SER A 51 9.95 0.39 2.46
CA SER A 51 8.67 -0.19 2.00
C SER A 51 7.41 0.59 2.40
N GLY A 52 7.47 1.38 3.48
CA GLY A 52 6.29 2.14 3.94
C GLY A 52 5.95 3.32 3.04
N ASP A 53 4.69 3.77 3.06
CA ASP A 53 4.23 4.88 2.22
C ASP A 53 5.01 6.19 2.50
N PRO A 54 5.37 6.95 1.45
CA PRO A 54 6.05 8.23 1.62
C PRO A 54 5.16 9.22 2.38
N ALA A 55 5.78 10.13 3.13
CA ALA A 55 5.05 11.09 3.97
C ALA A 55 4.12 12.01 3.16
N SER A 56 4.43 12.24 1.88
CA SER A 56 3.58 12.97 0.93
C SER A 56 2.29 12.25 0.57
N MET A 57 2.23 10.92 0.73
CA MET A 57 1.06 10.09 0.41
C MET A 57 0.14 9.86 1.59
N LYS A 58 0.52 10.28 2.80
CA LYS A 58 -0.28 10.07 4.02
C LYS A 58 -1.36 11.12 4.25
N ALA A 59 -1.19 12.31 3.68
CA ALA A 59 -2.16 13.38 3.80
C ALA A 59 -3.17 13.32 2.65
N LEU A 60 -4.41 13.71 2.92
CA LEU A 60 -5.45 13.82 1.91
C LEU A 60 -5.07 14.91 0.89
N SER A 61 -5.44 14.68 -0.36
CA SER A 61 -5.54 15.74 -1.35
C SER A 61 -6.74 16.62 -1.02
N VAL A 62 -6.50 17.91 -0.82
CA VAL A 62 -7.57 18.86 -0.51
C VAL A 62 -7.85 19.70 -1.75
N ASN A 63 -9.06 19.54 -2.29
CA ASN A 63 -9.62 20.32 -3.38
C ASN A 63 -10.91 21.03 -2.90
N ASP A 64 -11.51 21.82 -3.78
CA ASP A 64 -12.67 22.65 -3.44
C ASP A 64 -13.86 21.83 -2.90
N ARG A 65 -14.10 20.61 -3.40
CA ARG A 65 -15.18 19.73 -2.90
C ARG A 65 -14.98 19.34 -1.44
N VAL A 66 -13.75 18.98 -1.06
CA VAL A 66 -13.39 18.64 0.32
C VAL A 66 -13.56 19.86 1.24
N VAL A 67 -13.16 21.03 0.76
CA VAL A 67 -13.28 22.29 1.51
C VAL A 67 -14.73 22.68 1.70
N GLU A 68 -15.53 22.62 0.64
CA GLU A 68 -16.97 22.92 0.67
C GLU A 68 -17.72 21.99 1.61
N ALA A 69 -17.48 20.67 1.51
CA ALA A 69 -18.07 19.68 2.41
C ALA A 69 -17.70 19.96 3.87
N TYR A 70 -16.42 20.21 4.16
CA TYR A 70 -15.95 20.53 5.50
C TYR A 70 -16.63 21.80 6.07
N ASN A 71 -16.72 22.86 5.27
CA ASN A 71 -17.30 24.12 5.69
C ASN A 71 -18.81 24.01 5.92
N LYS A 72 -19.52 23.28 5.05
CA LYS A 72 -20.97 23.08 5.15
C LYS A 72 -21.36 22.28 6.38
N ASN A 73 -20.58 21.27 6.75
CA ASN A 73 -20.93 20.32 7.80
C ASN A 73 -20.23 20.61 9.14
N GLY A 74 -19.32 21.60 9.21
CA GLY A 74 -18.54 21.91 10.40
C GLY A 74 -17.47 20.86 10.74
N GLY A 75 -17.20 19.96 9.80
CA GLY A 75 -16.34 18.79 9.90
C GLY A 75 -16.43 18.02 8.58
N LEU A 76 -15.56 17.04 8.39
CA LEU A 76 -15.60 16.16 7.23
C LEU A 76 -15.54 14.72 7.73
N ARG A 77 -16.59 13.96 7.41
CA ARG A 77 -16.58 12.52 7.67
C ARG A 77 -15.75 11.82 6.61
N ALA A 78 -14.85 10.97 7.06
CA ALA A 78 -13.98 10.18 6.21
C ALA A 78 -14.06 8.72 6.68
N ILE A 79 -14.04 7.80 5.73
CA ILE A 79 -14.17 6.37 5.97
C ILE A 79 -13.00 5.67 5.28
N ALA A 80 -12.35 4.73 5.95
CA ALA A 80 -11.29 3.93 5.36
C ALA A 80 -11.60 2.44 5.48
N GLN A 81 -11.18 1.68 4.46
CA GLN A 81 -11.10 0.22 4.57
C GLN A 81 -9.63 -0.16 4.83
N VAL A 82 -9.36 -0.81 5.95
CA VAL A 82 -8.01 -0.92 6.55
C VAL A 82 -7.15 -2.03 5.92
N SER A 83 -7.63 -2.76 4.92
CA SER A 83 -6.83 -3.80 4.27
C SER A 83 -6.03 -3.25 3.10
N GLN A 84 -4.70 -3.41 3.14
CA GLN A 84 -3.90 -3.35 1.92
C GLN A 84 -4.47 -4.39 0.94
N VAL A 85 -4.92 -3.93 -0.22
CA VAL A 85 -5.40 -4.81 -1.30
C VAL A 85 -4.24 -5.04 -2.25
N ILE A 86 -4.05 -6.29 -2.68
CA ILE A 86 -2.96 -6.69 -3.59
C ILE A 86 -3.57 -7.57 -4.68
N THR A 87 -3.18 -7.35 -5.94
CA THR A 87 -3.53 -8.30 -7.00
C THR A 87 -2.67 -9.57 -6.87
N HIS A 88 -3.25 -10.73 -7.21
CA HIS A 88 -2.61 -12.03 -7.01
C HIS A 88 -1.56 -12.29 -8.09
N GLU A 89 -0.77 -13.36 -7.88
CA GLU A 89 0.11 -13.94 -8.89
C GLU A 89 -0.64 -14.32 -10.17
N LYS A 90 0.10 -14.42 -11.27
CA LYS A 90 -0.38 -14.89 -12.57
C LYS A 90 -1.27 -16.13 -12.41
N ASP A 91 -2.43 -16.09 -13.03
CA ASP A 91 -3.31 -17.25 -13.17
C ASP A 91 -2.77 -18.08 -14.33
N ASP A 92 -1.97 -19.10 -14.01
CA ASP A 92 -1.34 -20.00 -14.98
C ASP A 92 -2.35 -20.80 -15.81
N GLU A 93 -3.55 -21.07 -15.25
CA GLU A 93 -4.61 -21.79 -15.97
C GLU A 93 -5.23 -20.90 -17.06
N LYS A 94 -5.37 -19.60 -16.80
CA LYS A 94 -5.90 -18.62 -17.76
C LYS A 94 -4.81 -17.88 -18.54
N GLY A 95 -3.54 -18.12 -18.22
CA GLY A 95 -2.39 -17.40 -18.78
C GLY A 95 -2.39 -15.90 -18.49
N TYR A 96 -3.14 -15.43 -17.49
CA TYR A 96 -3.40 -14.02 -17.25
C TYR A 96 -2.64 -13.47 -16.04
N ASN A 97 -1.94 -12.35 -16.22
CA ASN A 97 -1.22 -11.66 -15.15
C ASN A 97 -2.03 -10.49 -14.60
N TYR A 98 -2.17 -10.41 -13.27
CA TYR A 98 -2.89 -9.31 -12.60
C TYR A 98 -1.97 -8.14 -12.19
N GLY A 99 -0.72 -8.13 -12.64
CA GLY A 99 0.23 -7.02 -12.54
C GLY A 99 0.84 -6.74 -11.16
N TYR A 100 0.55 -7.56 -10.13
CA TYR A 100 1.15 -7.45 -8.78
C TYR A 100 1.03 -6.04 -8.14
N PHE A 101 -0.08 -5.37 -8.41
CA PHE A 101 -0.40 -4.04 -7.90
C PHE A 101 -0.85 -4.08 -6.45
N SER A 102 -0.76 -2.94 -5.76
CA SER A 102 -1.36 -2.79 -4.45
C SER A 102 -1.98 -1.42 -4.22
N VAL A 103 -3.12 -1.41 -3.53
CA VAL A 103 -3.68 -0.23 -2.87
C VAL A 103 -3.38 -0.32 -1.38
N THR A 104 -2.62 0.64 -0.85
CA THR A 104 -2.18 0.65 0.56
C THR A 104 -3.09 1.46 1.49
N ASP A 105 -3.84 2.39 0.92
CA ASP A 105 -4.75 3.29 1.63
C ASP A 105 -5.90 3.66 0.69
N SER A 106 -7.14 3.56 1.18
CA SER A 106 -8.33 4.03 0.50
C SER A 106 -9.19 4.82 1.48
N VAL A 107 -9.54 6.04 1.10
CA VAL A 107 -10.36 6.94 1.92
C VAL A 107 -11.55 7.40 1.10
N PHE A 108 -12.74 7.11 1.60
CA PHE A 108 -14.02 7.57 1.09
C PHE A 108 -14.43 8.82 1.86
N LEU A 109 -14.86 9.85 1.14
CA LEU A 109 -15.35 11.12 1.67
C LEU A 109 -16.78 11.31 1.16
N PRO A 110 -17.78 10.66 1.79
CA PRO A 110 -19.16 10.65 1.32
C PRO A 110 -19.73 12.05 1.07
N GLU A 111 -19.46 12.98 1.99
CA GLU A 111 -19.98 14.35 1.94
C GLU A 111 -19.38 15.21 0.81
N ALA A 112 -18.23 14.78 0.26
CA ALA A 112 -17.54 15.45 -0.83
C ALA A 112 -17.70 14.72 -2.18
N ASP A 113 -18.48 13.63 -2.22
CA ASP A 113 -18.58 12.70 -3.35
C ASP A 113 -17.19 12.29 -3.88
N GLN A 114 -16.26 11.97 -2.98
CA GLN A 114 -14.86 11.78 -3.34
C GLN A 114 -14.27 10.50 -2.76
N VAL A 115 -13.38 9.87 -3.54
CA VAL A 115 -12.52 8.77 -3.09
C VAL A 115 -11.07 9.13 -3.37
N GLN A 116 -10.19 8.81 -2.42
CA GLN A 116 -8.75 8.86 -2.61
C GLN A 116 -8.13 7.51 -2.37
N ALA A 117 -7.23 7.08 -3.25
CA ALA A 117 -6.54 5.81 -3.12
C ALA A 117 -5.04 5.98 -3.35
N VAL A 118 -4.22 5.35 -2.49
CA VAL A 118 -2.78 5.24 -2.67
C VAL A 118 -2.47 3.92 -3.36
N PHE A 119 -2.13 4.02 -4.63
CA PHE A 119 -1.69 2.94 -5.49
C PHE A 119 -0.17 2.84 -5.47
N ARG A 120 0.35 1.61 -5.45
CA ARG A 120 1.79 1.34 -5.59
C ARG A 120 2.09 0.13 -6.47
N TYR A 121 3.27 0.17 -7.08
CA TYR A 121 3.87 -0.92 -7.85
C TYR A 121 5.39 -0.90 -7.69
N ASN A 122 6.05 -1.99 -8.05
CA ASN A 122 7.51 -2.15 -7.95
C ASN A 122 8.15 -2.51 -9.31
N ASP A 123 9.45 -2.73 -9.29
CA ASP A 123 10.23 -3.08 -10.49
C ASP A 123 9.81 -4.44 -11.08
N SER A 124 9.27 -5.37 -10.28
CA SER A 124 8.73 -6.65 -10.77
C SER A 124 7.46 -6.45 -11.59
N THR A 125 6.57 -5.57 -11.15
CA THR A 125 5.36 -5.18 -11.90
C THR A 125 5.72 -4.58 -13.27
N LEU A 126 6.80 -3.79 -13.34
CA LEU A 126 7.26 -3.18 -14.59
C LEU A 126 7.89 -4.19 -15.54
N ARG A 127 8.65 -5.15 -15.02
CA ARG A 127 9.18 -6.26 -15.83
C ARG A 127 8.06 -7.08 -16.45
N HIS A 128 7.05 -7.44 -15.67
CA HIS A 128 5.89 -8.15 -16.20
C HIS A 128 5.09 -7.31 -17.18
N LEU A 129 4.96 -5.99 -16.95
CA LEU A 129 4.37 -5.11 -17.95
C LEU A 129 5.12 -5.18 -19.28
N ALA A 130 6.46 -5.22 -19.26
CA ALA A 130 7.26 -5.35 -20.48
C ALA A 130 7.04 -6.70 -21.16
N GLU A 131 6.99 -7.79 -20.40
CA GLU A 131 6.76 -9.15 -20.90
C GLU A 131 5.35 -9.32 -21.50
N ASP A 132 4.32 -8.87 -20.79
CA ASP A 132 2.92 -9.09 -21.15
C ASP A 132 2.48 -8.23 -22.35
N TYR A 133 3.14 -7.10 -22.58
CA TYR A 133 2.85 -6.18 -23.69
C TYR A 133 3.98 -6.09 -24.73
N ASP A 134 4.97 -7.00 -24.68
CA ASP A 134 6.09 -7.10 -25.62
C ASP A 134 6.83 -5.75 -25.83
N LEU A 135 7.13 -5.06 -24.73
CA LEU A 135 7.82 -3.77 -24.77
C LEU A 135 9.31 -3.96 -25.05
N ALA A 136 9.88 -3.07 -25.86
CA ALA A 136 11.29 -3.15 -26.26
C ALA A 136 12.30 -3.02 -25.10
N GLU A 137 11.92 -2.31 -24.03
CA GLU A 137 12.75 -2.05 -22.86
C GLU A 137 11.91 -2.10 -21.57
N GLU A 138 12.55 -2.38 -20.43
CA GLU A 138 11.89 -2.32 -19.13
C GLU A 138 11.45 -0.87 -18.81
N PRO A 139 10.17 -0.64 -18.47
CA PRO A 139 9.63 0.66 -18.10
C PRO A 139 10.39 1.35 -16.95
N ASP A 140 10.69 2.65 -17.09
CA ASP A 140 11.26 3.46 -16.00
C ASP A 140 10.21 3.73 -14.92
N LYS A 141 10.46 3.29 -13.69
CA LYS A 141 9.57 3.47 -12.53
C LYS A 141 9.25 4.92 -12.16
N ASN A 142 10.03 5.89 -12.65
CA ASN A 142 9.77 7.31 -12.41
C ASN A 142 8.73 7.89 -13.38
N LEU A 143 8.41 7.17 -14.46
CA LEU A 143 7.42 7.57 -15.43
C LEU A 143 6.02 7.06 -15.05
N ASP A 144 5.03 7.46 -15.85
CA ASP A 144 3.63 7.14 -15.61
C ASP A 144 3.08 6.22 -16.70
N TRP A 145 3.08 4.92 -16.42
CA TRP A 145 2.77 3.85 -17.37
C TRP A 145 1.34 3.33 -17.31
N TYR A 146 0.60 3.68 -16.26
CA TYR A 146 -0.69 3.09 -15.98
C TYR A 146 -1.81 4.13 -16.02
N ASP A 147 -2.90 3.80 -16.70
CA ASP A 147 -4.16 4.53 -16.58
C ASP A 147 -4.99 3.84 -15.50
N VAL A 148 -5.33 4.59 -14.46
CA VAL A 148 -6.03 4.05 -13.28
C VAL A 148 -7.39 4.70 -13.19
N THR A 149 -8.43 3.88 -13.11
CA THR A 149 -9.82 4.33 -13.01
C THR A 149 -10.49 3.71 -11.80
N LEU A 150 -11.50 4.40 -11.27
CA LEU A 150 -12.38 3.84 -10.27
C LEU A 150 -13.60 3.24 -10.95
N ARG A 151 -13.88 1.97 -10.69
CA ARG A 151 -15.07 1.28 -11.18
C ARG A 151 -16.02 1.03 -10.00
N VAL A 152 -17.18 1.65 -10.04
CA VAL A 152 -18.24 1.56 -9.02
C VAL A 152 -19.38 0.70 -9.55
N ILE A 153 -19.78 -0.29 -8.78
CA ILE A 153 -20.86 -1.23 -9.11
C ILE A 153 -22.08 -0.86 -8.31
N ILE A 154 -23.16 -0.57 -9.02
CA ILE A 154 -24.40 -0.03 -8.47
C ILE A 154 -25.54 -1.00 -8.79
N ASP A 155 -26.30 -1.37 -7.78
CA ASP A 155 -27.53 -2.14 -7.88
C ASP A 155 -28.63 -1.31 -8.58
N ARG A 156 -29.24 -1.88 -9.63
CA ARG A 156 -30.38 -1.29 -10.35
C ARG A 156 -31.72 -1.76 -9.81
N THR A 157 -31.75 -2.87 -9.08
CA THR A 157 -32.92 -3.56 -8.56
C THR A 157 -32.83 -3.70 -7.03
N PRO A 158 -32.65 -2.58 -6.27
CA PRO A 158 -32.41 -2.63 -4.83
C PRO A 158 -33.52 -3.31 -4.02
N GLU A 159 -34.74 -3.39 -4.56
CA GLU A 159 -35.86 -4.14 -4.01
C GLU A 159 -35.68 -5.66 -4.06
N ASN A 160 -34.82 -6.18 -4.95
CA ASN A 160 -34.62 -7.60 -5.22
C ASN A 160 -33.24 -8.10 -4.78
N LYS A 161 -32.96 -8.14 -3.48
CA LYS A 161 -31.63 -8.57 -2.93
C LYS A 161 -31.13 -9.98 -3.33
N LYS A 162 -31.90 -10.77 -4.08
CA LYS A 162 -31.53 -12.12 -4.54
C LYS A 162 -30.64 -12.12 -5.78
N ASP A 163 -30.63 -11.05 -6.56
CA ASP A 163 -29.77 -10.91 -7.76
C ASP A 163 -28.37 -10.36 -7.42
N ASN A 164 -28.22 -9.75 -6.23
CA ASN A 164 -26.95 -9.33 -5.63
C ASN A 164 -26.07 -10.51 -5.14
N GLY A 165 -25.83 -11.50 -6.01
CA GLY A 165 -25.04 -12.71 -5.73
C GLY A 165 -23.58 -12.45 -5.30
N GLU A 166 -22.81 -13.52 -5.06
CA GLU A 166 -21.41 -13.42 -4.63
C GLU A 166 -20.52 -12.67 -5.62
N THR A 167 -20.89 -12.71 -6.91
CA THR A 167 -20.25 -11.90 -7.94
C THR A 167 -21.29 -10.95 -8.53
N TYR A 168 -21.13 -9.66 -8.24
CA TYR A 168 -22.04 -8.58 -8.65
C TYR A 168 -22.05 -8.31 -10.17
N TRP A 169 -21.71 -9.29 -10.99
CA TRP A 169 -21.50 -9.19 -12.44
C TRP A 169 -22.33 -10.17 -13.25
N ASP A 170 -22.95 -11.15 -12.59
CA ASP A 170 -23.58 -12.29 -13.26
C ASP A 170 -24.89 -11.90 -13.97
N ASP A 171 -25.53 -10.81 -13.54
CA ASP A 171 -26.71 -10.24 -14.19
C ASP A 171 -26.46 -8.76 -14.61
N PRO A 172 -26.14 -8.51 -15.90
CA PRO A 172 -25.92 -7.16 -16.42
C PRO A 172 -27.15 -6.23 -16.34
N ASP A 173 -28.36 -6.79 -16.20
CA ASP A 173 -29.58 -6.00 -16.06
C ASP A 173 -29.80 -5.56 -14.61
N ALA A 174 -29.30 -6.33 -13.63
CA ALA A 174 -29.35 -6.02 -12.20
C ALA A 174 -28.30 -4.99 -11.76
N VAL A 175 -27.21 -4.79 -12.52
CA VAL A 175 -26.14 -3.86 -12.12
C VAL A 175 -25.82 -2.78 -13.14
N ARG A 176 -25.42 -1.61 -12.66
CA ARG A 176 -24.80 -0.54 -13.44
C ARG A 176 -23.34 -0.42 -13.04
N THR A 177 -22.46 -0.42 -14.04
CA THR A 177 -21.05 -0.04 -13.85
C THR A 177 -20.88 1.46 -14.14
N LEU A 178 -20.29 2.19 -13.20
CA LEU A 178 -19.82 3.56 -13.39
C LEU A 178 -18.29 3.57 -13.35
N ARG A 179 -17.65 4.12 -14.39
CA ARG A 179 -16.20 4.31 -14.44
C ARG A 179 -15.88 5.80 -14.26
N ILE A 180 -14.98 6.10 -13.33
CA ILE A 180 -14.60 7.45 -12.92
C ILE A 180 -13.08 7.62 -13.10
N HIS A 181 -12.69 8.66 -13.83
CA HIS A 181 -11.28 9.02 -14.00
C HIS A 181 -10.79 9.88 -12.84
N PRO A 182 -9.48 9.83 -12.52
CA PRO A 182 -8.93 10.67 -11.48
C PRO A 182 -8.97 12.14 -11.89
N THR A 183 -9.31 13.02 -10.95
CA THR A 183 -9.28 14.47 -11.11
C THR A 183 -7.97 15.09 -10.63
N ASP A 184 -7.24 14.42 -9.74
CA ASP A 184 -5.88 14.80 -9.31
C ASP A 184 -5.02 13.55 -9.12
N VAL A 185 -3.72 13.69 -9.38
CA VAL A 185 -2.72 12.63 -9.21
C VAL A 185 -1.45 13.20 -8.60
N LYS A 186 -1.05 12.65 -7.45
CA LYS A 186 0.24 12.94 -6.82
C LYS A 186 1.15 11.74 -6.92
N SER A 187 2.43 11.96 -7.17
CA SER A 187 3.42 10.89 -7.30
C SER A 187 4.58 11.03 -6.33
N ALA A 188 5.13 9.88 -5.92
CA ALA A 188 6.38 9.80 -5.18
C ALA A 188 7.04 8.45 -5.45
N THR A 189 8.36 8.43 -5.50
CA THR A 189 9.13 7.21 -5.71
C THR A 189 10.02 6.95 -4.52
N LYS A 190 10.04 5.70 -4.04
CA LYS A 190 11.05 5.18 -3.10
C LYS A 190 11.88 4.11 -3.81
N PRO A 191 13.00 3.66 -3.23
CA PRO A 191 13.83 2.63 -3.84
C PRO A 191 13.07 1.37 -4.28
N LEU A 192 12.09 0.92 -3.47
CA LEU A 192 11.35 -0.33 -3.71
C LEU A 192 10.05 -0.17 -4.49
N TYR A 193 9.41 1.01 -4.45
CA TYR A 193 8.06 1.20 -4.97
C TYR A 193 7.89 2.61 -5.54
N SER A 194 7.08 2.67 -6.60
CA SER A 194 6.47 3.90 -7.09
C SER A 194 5.07 4.02 -6.51
N TYR A 195 4.72 5.22 -6.04
CA TYR A 195 3.45 5.52 -5.39
C TYR A 195 2.71 6.59 -6.18
N ARG A 196 1.40 6.41 -6.32
CA ARG A 196 0.47 7.39 -6.86
C ARG A 196 -0.71 7.52 -5.90
N ARG A 197 -1.02 8.74 -5.45
CA ARG A 197 -2.30 9.04 -4.81
C ARG A 197 -3.22 9.59 -5.88
N PHE A 198 -4.29 8.85 -6.16
CA PHE A 198 -5.36 9.26 -7.07
C PHE A 198 -6.49 9.86 -6.27
N THR A 199 -7.05 10.97 -6.76
CA THR A 199 -8.29 11.57 -6.27
C THR A 199 -9.36 11.39 -7.35
N PHE A 200 -10.51 10.85 -6.96
CA PHE A 200 -11.67 10.64 -7.82
C PHE A 200 -12.82 11.43 -7.26
N ASP A 201 -13.33 12.40 -8.02
CA ASP A 201 -14.51 13.18 -7.64
C ASP A 201 -15.78 12.66 -8.35
N GLY A 202 -16.95 12.96 -7.77
CA GLY A 202 -18.24 12.50 -8.30
C GLY A 202 -18.52 11.01 -8.05
N VAL A 203 -17.92 10.46 -7.00
CA VAL A 203 -18.09 9.06 -6.60
C VAL A 203 -19.35 8.93 -5.73
N PRO A 204 -20.31 8.05 -6.07
CA PRO A 204 -21.44 7.74 -5.20
C PRO A 204 -20.97 7.30 -3.81
N SER A 205 -21.70 7.72 -2.76
CA SER A 205 -21.38 7.34 -1.40
C SER A 205 -21.44 5.82 -1.22
N VAL A 206 -20.41 5.23 -0.60
CA VAL A 206 -20.43 3.81 -0.22
C VAL A 206 -21.41 3.51 0.93
N GLU A 207 -21.94 4.55 1.58
CA GLU A 207 -23.04 4.42 2.55
C GLU A 207 -24.41 4.32 1.86
N ASP A 208 -24.49 4.54 0.55
CA ASP A 208 -25.68 4.23 -0.25
C ASP A 208 -25.78 2.72 -0.45
N GLU A 209 -26.89 2.11 -0.02
CA GLU A 209 -27.11 0.66 -0.11
C GLU A 209 -27.09 0.13 -1.56
N THR A 210 -27.29 1.00 -2.55
CA THR A 210 -27.16 0.64 -3.97
C THR A 210 -25.71 0.44 -4.40
N VAL A 211 -24.72 0.96 -3.68
CA VAL A 211 -23.30 0.76 -4.02
C VAL A 211 -22.85 -0.61 -3.52
N LEU A 212 -22.70 -1.56 -4.44
CA LEU A 212 -22.35 -2.95 -4.15
C LEU A 212 -20.85 -3.14 -3.97
N ALA A 213 -20.03 -2.48 -4.80
CA ALA A 213 -18.58 -2.61 -4.74
C ALA A 213 -17.85 -1.45 -5.42
N VAL A 214 -16.61 -1.20 -5.01
CA VAL A 214 -15.71 -0.23 -5.65
C VAL A 214 -14.36 -0.89 -5.94
N TYR A 215 -13.90 -0.75 -7.18
CA TYR A 215 -12.64 -1.28 -7.67
C TYR A 215 -11.73 -0.17 -8.15
N VAL A 216 -10.44 -0.34 -7.90
CA VAL A 216 -9.37 0.38 -8.61
C VAL A 216 -8.93 -0.51 -9.76
N ASP A 217 -9.30 -0.11 -10.97
CA ASP A 217 -8.93 -0.80 -12.20
C ASP A 217 -7.70 -0.12 -12.82
N VAL A 218 -6.74 -0.93 -13.25
CA VAL A 218 -5.45 -0.51 -13.80
C VAL A 218 -5.35 -1.00 -15.23
N TYR A 219 -5.02 -0.10 -16.14
CA TYR A 219 -4.78 -0.35 -17.55
C TYR A 219 -3.37 0.08 -17.92
N TYR A 220 -2.75 -0.61 -18.88
CA TYR A 220 -1.54 -0.10 -19.51
C TYR A 220 -1.88 1.05 -20.46
N LYS A 221 -1.21 2.19 -20.33
CA LYS A 221 -1.49 3.38 -21.16
C LYS A 221 -1.30 3.17 -22.66
N GLY A 222 -0.47 2.20 -23.07
CA GLY A 222 -0.24 1.90 -24.49
C GLY A 222 -1.33 1.06 -25.15
N ASP A 223 -2.23 0.42 -24.38
CA ASP A 223 -3.36 -0.38 -24.89
C ASP A 223 -4.59 -0.21 -23.97
N VAL A 224 -5.06 1.04 -23.85
CA VAL A 224 -6.25 1.33 -23.04
C VAL A 224 -7.51 0.92 -23.78
N ASP A 225 -8.15 -0.14 -23.31
CA ASP A 225 -9.51 -0.52 -23.69
C ASP A 225 -10.34 -0.84 -22.46
N TYR A 226 -11.24 0.07 -22.14
CA TYR A 226 -12.12 0.01 -20.97
C TYR A 226 -13.22 -1.07 -21.05
N ASN A 227 -13.41 -1.70 -22.21
CA ASN A 227 -14.32 -2.83 -22.39
C ASN A 227 -13.60 -4.18 -22.17
N LYS A 228 -12.27 -4.20 -22.19
CA LYS A 228 -11.48 -5.39 -21.84
C LYS A 228 -11.33 -5.51 -20.33
N THR A 229 -10.97 -6.73 -19.89
CA THR A 229 -10.52 -6.98 -18.53
C THR A 229 -9.34 -6.06 -18.20
N PRO A 230 -9.38 -5.32 -17.08
CA PRO A 230 -8.27 -4.46 -16.67
C PRO A 230 -7.04 -5.29 -16.31
N TYR A 231 -5.85 -4.80 -16.66
CA TYR A 231 -4.57 -5.43 -16.34
C TYR A 231 -4.45 -5.76 -14.85
N GLY A 232 -4.97 -4.90 -13.97
CA GLY A 232 -5.19 -5.23 -12.57
C GLY A 232 -6.52 -4.67 -12.05
N ALA A 233 -7.21 -5.43 -11.19
CA ALA A 233 -8.42 -4.98 -10.51
C ALA A 233 -8.30 -5.23 -9.01
N MET A 234 -8.43 -4.17 -8.20
CA MET A 234 -8.34 -4.24 -6.73
C MET A 234 -9.65 -3.77 -6.13
N ARG A 235 -10.37 -4.66 -5.44
CA ARG A 235 -11.62 -4.31 -4.73
C ARG A 235 -11.30 -3.55 -3.44
N ILE A 236 -11.61 -2.27 -3.40
CA ILE A 236 -11.37 -1.38 -2.25
C ILE A 236 -12.62 -1.09 -1.42
N TYR A 237 -13.77 -1.62 -1.84
CA TYR A 237 -15.02 -1.65 -1.07
C TYR A 237 -15.92 -2.79 -1.58
N THR A 238 -16.67 -3.39 -0.66
CA THR A 238 -17.76 -4.33 -0.95
C THR A 238 -18.85 -4.14 0.09
N GLY A 239 -20.11 -4.16 -0.34
CA GLY A 239 -21.26 -3.99 0.53
C GLY A 239 -21.30 -5.04 1.64
N GLY A 240 -21.74 -4.65 2.83
CA GLY A 240 -21.86 -5.53 3.98
C GLY A 240 -20.56 -5.76 4.78
N VAL A 241 -19.49 -5.01 4.50
CA VAL A 241 -18.27 -5.00 5.32
C VAL A 241 -18.26 -3.79 6.25
N ASP A 242 -17.73 -3.98 7.47
CA ASP A 242 -17.57 -2.92 8.45
C ASP A 242 -16.68 -1.79 7.90
N LEU A 243 -17.26 -0.59 7.87
CA LEU A 243 -16.58 0.65 7.54
C LEU A 243 -15.93 1.23 8.79
N HIS A 244 -14.68 1.69 8.69
CA HIS A 244 -13.98 2.32 9.81
C HIS A 244 -13.89 3.82 9.61
N ASP A 245 -14.18 4.60 10.66
CA ASP A 245 -13.98 6.04 10.62
C ASP A 245 -12.49 6.37 10.45
N TYR A 246 -12.20 7.15 9.41
CA TYR A 246 -10.88 7.71 9.17
C TYR A 246 -10.74 9.02 9.94
N LYS A 247 -9.77 9.07 10.86
CA LYS A 247 -9.45 10.29 11.60
C LYS A 247 -8.57 11.21 10.76
N LEU A 248 -9.12 12.36 10.36
CA LEU A 248 -8.36 13.43 9.71
C LEU A 248 -7.11 13.79 10.54
N SER A 249 -5.97 13.83 9.88
CA SER A 249 -4.72 14.25 10.50
C SER A 249 -4.70 15.77 10.68
N GLY A 250 -3.83 16.26 11.58
CA GLY A 250 -3.61 17.69 11.72
C GLY A 250 -3.10 18.37 10.43
N LYS A 251 -2.45 17.61 9.53
CA LYS A 251 -2.04 18.11 8.22
C LYS A 251 -3.25 18.33 7.30
N ASP A 252 -4.21 17.42 7.32
CA ASP A 252 -5.43 17.52 6.50
C ASP A 252 -6.25 18.73 6.93
N ILE A 253 -6.48 18.88 8.24
CA ILE A 253 -7.21 20.03 8.81
C ILE A 253 -6.50 21.35 8.46
N LYS A 254 -5.16 21.39 8.59
CA LYS A 254 -4.38 22.58 8.24
C LYS A 254 -4.49 22.92 6.75
N ALA A 255 -4.47 21.92 5.87
CA ALA A 255 -4.61 22.12 4.43
C ALA A 255 -6.00 22.65 4.06
N ILE A 256 -7.06 22.10 4.66
CA ILE A 256 -8.45 22.58 4.49
C ILE A 256 -8.58 24.04 4.95
N LYS A 257 -8.13 24.36 6.17
CA LYS A 257 -8.22 25.73 6.72
C LYS A 257 -7.46 26.74 5.87
N LYS A 258 -6.27 26.37 5.38
CA LYS A 258 -5.47 27.22 4.49
C LYS A 258 -6.23 27.60 3.21
N GLN A 259 -6.97 26.67 2.60
CA GLN A 259 -7.79 26.97 1.42
C GLN A 259 -9.03 27.81 1.76
N LEU A 260 -9.59 27.68 2.97
CA LEU A 260 -10.66 28.55 3.47
C LEU A 260 -10.20 29.99 3.79
N GLY A 261 -8.89 30.27 3.76
CA GLY A 261 -8.33 31.56 4.16
C GLY A 261 -8.25 31.77 5.68
N ASN A 262 -8.33 30.67 6.46
CA ASN A 262 -8.31 30.65 7.93
C ASN A 262 -7.01 30.06 8.51
#